data_AF-A0A836QQ94-F1
#
_entry.id   AF-A0A836QQ94-F1
#
_cell.length_a   1.000
_cell.length_b   1.000
_cell.length_c   1.000
_cell.angle_alpha   90.00
_cell.angle_beta   90.00
_cell.angle_gamma   90.00
#
_symmetry.space_group_name_H-M   'P 1'
#
loop_
_entity.id
_entity.type
_entity.pdbx_description
1 polymer ?
#
loop_
_entity_poly.entity_id
_entity_poly.type
_entity_poly.pdbx_seq_one_letter_code
_entity_poly.pdbx_strand_id
1 'polypeptide(L)'
;MNDSFDLAESSPNTQSYGAKISASSYWSELNKDQRKAVETVDGPVLVLAGAGTGKTRVLTTRLAHILDSGLAHPGETLTVTFTNKAAREMKDRVERLVRRPMEGWYLGTFHSIAARVLRKHAELVGLKSNFTILDTDDQLRLLKQGLEAHDIDEKRWPARSLGAIINRWKDRGLAPDQVTDTEGSDFANGRTLELYHDYQERLRSLNAADFGDLLMHNLTLFSNDKGVLREYQDRFRFILVDEYQDTNVSQYLWL
;
A
#
# COMPACT_ATOMS: atom_id res chain seq x y z
N MET A 1 -28.83 31.65 2.90
CA MET A 1 -29.35 30.77 1.85
C MET A 1 -28.63 29.44 1.99
N ASN A 2 -29.40 28.36 1.95
CA ASN A 2 -29.20 27.10 2.67
C ASN A 2 -27.81 26.46 2.59
N ASP A 3 -27.30 26.23 3.80
CA ASP A 3 -26.39 25.17 4.20
C ASP A 3 -27.06 23.80 3.94
N SER A 4 -26.34 22.86 3.33
CA SER A 4 -26.83 21.48 3.16
C SER A 4 -25.68 20.54 2.76
N PHE A 5 -24.86 20.14 3.71
CA PHE A 5 -24.18 18.85 3.66
C PHE A 5 -24.09 18.27 5.08
N ASP A 6 -25.21 17.67 5.50
CA ASP A 6 -25.28 16.79 6.66
C ASP A 6 -24.38 15.58 6.43
N LEU A 7 -23.34 15.46 7.26
CA LEU A 7 -22.57 14.23 7.43
C LEU A 7 -23.39 13.30 8.34
N ALA A 8 -24.25 12.49 7.72
CA ALA A 8 -24.94 11.43 8.42
C ALA A 8 -23.92 10.35 8.87
N GLU A 9 -23.83 10.16 10.19
CA GLU A 9 -23.19 9.01 10.82
C GLU A 9 -23.77 7.72 10.26
N SER A 10 -22.99 6.98 9.48
CA SER A 10 -23.37 5.65 9.01
C SER A 10 -23.07 4.63 10.11
N SER A 11 -24.12 4.25 10.85
CA SER A 11 -24.11 3.05 11.68
C SER A 11 -23.82 1.81 10.82
N PRO A 12 -23.13 0.77 11.34
CA PRO A 12 -22.85 -0.44 10.59
C PRO A 12 -24.16 -1.17 10.28
N ASN A 13 -24.61 -1.03 9.03
CA ASN A 13 -25.82 -1.68 8.55
C ASN A 13 -25.57 -3.21 8.55
N THR A 14 -26.14 -3.89 9.54
CA THR A 14 -26.10 -5.35 9.65
C THR A 14 -27.12 -5.94 8.68
N GLN A 15 -26.84 -5.85 7.38
CA GLN A 15 -27.65 -6.55 6.39
C GLN A 15 -27.31 -8.05 6.43
N SER A 16 -28.33 -8.88 6.66
CA SER A 16 -28.20 -10.33 6.69
C SER A 16 -27.62 -10.82 5.36
N TYR A 17 -26.43 -11.41 5.39
CA TYR A 17 -25.75 -12.01 4.25
C TYR A 17 -26.41 -13.36 3.87
N GLY A 18 -27.67 -13.31 3.43
CA GLY A 18 -28.51 -14.46 3.14
C GLY A 18 -28.76 -14.64 1.64
N ALA A 19 -27.75 -15.03 0.88
CA ALA A 19 -27.94 -15.74 -0.39
C ALA A 19 -26.69 -16.58 -0.71
N LYS A 20 -26.78 -17.89 -0.48
CA LYS A 20 -25.78 -18.88 -0.94
C LYS A 20 -25.84 -18.93 -2.46
N ILE A 21 -24.96 -18.21 -3.13
CA ILE A 21 -24.68 -18.37 -4.56
C ILE A 21 -23.90 -19.68 -4.72
N SER A 22 -24.30 -20.55 -5.65
CA SER A 22 -23.83 -21.93 -5.74
C SER A 22 -22.29 -22.02 -5.76
N ALA A 23 -21.72 -22.72 -4.78
CA ALA A 23 -20.30 -22.92 -4.54
C ALA A 23 -19.53 -23.68 -5.67
N SER A 24 -20.03 -23.77 -6.90
CA SER A 24 -19.62 -24.82 -7.86
C SER A 24 -19.01 -24.37 -9.19
N SER A 25 -18.87 -23.07 -9.49
CA SER A 25 -18.45 -22.66 -10.86
C SER A 25 -16.94 -22.57 -11.08
N TYR A 26 -16.14 -22.17 -10.08
CA TYR A 26 -14.71 -21.89 -10.32
C TYR A 26 -13.80 -23.12 -10.17
N TRP A 27 -14.28 -24.19 -9.53
CA TRP A 27 -13.51 -25.40 -9.26
C TRP A 27 -13.18 -26.22 -10.51
N SER A 28 -14.07 -26.21 -11.50
CA SER A 28 -13.95 -27.00 -12.74
C SER A 28 -12.70 -26.65 -13.53
N GLU A 29 -12.21 -25.42 -13.40
CA GLU A 29 -11.07 -24.92 -14.16
C GLU A 29 -9.79 -24.73 -13.32
N LEU A 30 -9.75 -25.33 -12.11
CA LEU A 30 -8.52 -25.48 -11.30
C LEU A 30 -7.97 -26.90 -11.36
N ASN A 31 -6.65 -27.03 -11.53
CA ASN A 31 -5.95 -28.31 -11.35
C ASN A 31 -5.80 -28.68 -9.86
N LYS A 32 -5.29 -29.88 -9.55
CA LYS A 32 -5.18 -30.39 -8.18
C LYS A 32 -4.36 -29.48 -7.26
N ASP A 33 -3.22 -28.96 -7.72
CA ASP A 33 -2.34 -28.11 -6.92
C ASP A 33 -2.94 -26.72 -6.71
N GLN A 34 -3.59 -26.17 -7.74
CA GLN A 34 -4.33 -24.91 -7.64
C GLN A 34 -5.51 -25.03 -6.67
N ARG A 35 -6.26 -26.13 -6.69
CA ARG A 35 -7.33 -26.40 -5.71
C ARG A 35 -6.79 -26.47 -4.30
N LYS A 36 -5.70 -27.21 -4.08
CA LYS A 36 -5.04 -27.27 -2.78
C LYS A 36 -4.63 -25.88 -2.29
N ALA A 37 -4.09 -25.04 -3.17
CA ALA A 37 -3.74 -23.66 -2.84
C ALA A 37 -4.96 -22.78 -2.53
N VAL A 38 -6.12 -23.04 -3.11
CA VAL A 38 -7.38 -22.32 -2.80
C VAL A 38 -8.00 -22.81 -1.48
N GLU A 39 -7.97 -24.10 -1.20
CA GLU A 39 -8.60 -24.74 -0.04
C GLU A 39 -7.79 -24.58 1.26
N THR A 40 -6.46 -24.40 1.16
CA THR A 40 -5.60 -24.26 2.35
C THR A 40 -5.76 -22.86 2.94
N VAL A 41 -6.80 -22.63 3.73
CA VAL A 41 -7.16 -21.31 4.28
C VAL A 41 -6.49 -21.00 5.62
N ASP A 42 -6.03 -22.01 6.35
CA ASP A 42 -5.37 -21.82 7.64
C ASP A 42 -3.85 -21.68 7.50
N GLY A 43 -3.29 -20.73 8.26
CA GLY A 43 -1.84 -20.51 8.37
C GLY A 43 -1.18 -19.90 7.12
N PRO A 44 0.15 -19.68 7.18
CA PRO A 44 0.92 -19.11 6.07
C PRO A 44 0.98 -20.08 4.88
N VAL A 45 0.72 -19.57 3.67
CA VAL A 45 0.81 -20.35 2.43
C VAL A 45 1.66 -19.62 1.40
N LEU A 46 2.70 -20.29 0.92
CA LEU A 46 3.53 -19.82 -0.20
C LEU A 46 3.21 -20.62 -1.46
N VAL A 47 2.75 -19.92 -2.51
CA VAL A 47 2.46 -20.53 -3.81
C VAL A 47 3.61 -20.23 -4.78
N LEU A 48 4.48 -21.22 -5.00
CA LEU A 48 5.53 -21.16 -6.01
C LEU A 48 4.97 -21.58 -7.36
N ALA A 49 5.00 -20.68 -8.34
CA ALA A 49 4.49 -20.98 -9.67
C ALA A 49 5.33 -20.28 -10.76
N GLY A 50 5.46 -20.90 -11.92
CA GLY A 50 6.12 -20.30 -13.09
C GLY A 50 5.22 -19.29 -13.81
N ALA A 51 5.78 -18.59 -14.78
CA ALA A 51 5.00 -17.71 -15.66
C ALA A 51 3.87 -18.51 -16.36
N GLY A 52 2.69 -17.91 -16.50
CA GLY A 52 1.55 -18.52 -17.20
C GLY A 52 0.83 -19.66 -16.46
N THR A 53 1.25 -20.03 -15.24
CA THR A 53 0.65 -21.13 -14.46
C THR A 53 -0.64 -20.76 -13.71
N GLY A 54 -1.13 -19.53 -13.88
CA GLY A 54 -2.37 -19.05 -13.29
C GLY A 54 -2.27 -18.58 -11.85
N LYS A 55 -1.13 -18.03 -11.39
CA LYS A 55 -0.99 -17.44 -10.04
C LYS A 55 -2.13 -16.48 -9.67
N THR A 56 -2.36 -15.48 -10.50
CA THR A 56 -3.42 -14.48 -10.28
C THR A 56 -4.80 -15.12 -10.25
N ARG A 57 -5.03 -16.17 -11.04
CA ARG A 57 -6.26 -16.96 -10.99
C ARG A 57 -6.40 -17.68 -9.65
N VAL A 58 -5.36 -18.36 -9.17
CA VAL A 58 -5.36 -19.00 -7.84
C VAL A 58 -5.66 -17.98 -6.74
N LEU A 59 -4.97 -16.84 -6.75
CA LEU A 59 -5.13 -15.80 -5.72
C LEU A 59 -6.55 -15.23 -5.68
N THR A 60 -7.10 -14.85 -6.84
CA THR A 60 -8.47 -14.32 -6.94
C THR A 60 -9.54 -15.36 -6.64
N THR A 61 -9.35 -16.62 -7.06
CA THR A 61 -10.26 -17.72 -6.70
C THR A 61 -10.18 -18.04 -5.21
N ARG A 62 -8.99 -17.96 -4.59
CA ARG A 62 -8.82 -18.10 -3.15
C ARG A 62 -9.54 -17.01 -2.38
N LEU A 63 -9.41 -15.75 -2.79
CA LEU A 63 -10.16 -14.65 -2.19
C LEU A 63 -11.67 -14.88 -2.31
N ALA A 64 -12.17 -15.22 -3.50
CA ALA A 64 -13.59 -15.55 -3.68
C ALA A 64 -14.04 -16.71 -2.80
N HIS A 65 -13.23 -17.77 -2.69
CA HIS A 65 -13.52 -18.93 -1.84
C HIS A 65 -13.63 -18.58 -0.36
N ILE A 66 -12.71 -17.76 0.16
CA ILE A 66 -12.72 -17.26 1.54
C ILE A 66 -14.04 -16.53 1.84
N LEU A 67 -14.45 -15.65 0.92
CA LEU A 67 -15.64 -14.82 1.08
C LEU A 67 -16.93 -15.62 0.93
N ASP A 68 -17.03 -16.48 -0.09
CA ASP A 68 -18.21 -17.32 -0.35
C ASP A 68 -18.42 -18.37 0.75
N SER A 69 -17.34 -18.85 1.36
CA SER A 69 -17.39 -19.79 2.48
C SER A 69 -17.72 -19.13 3.82
N GLY A 70 -17.85 -17.80 3.86
CA GLY A 70 -18.11 -17.05 5.08
C GLY A 70 -16.94 -17.05 6.07
N LEU A 71 -15.72 -17.34 5.60
CA LEU A 71 -14.53 -17.35 6.44
C LEU A 71 -14.08 -15.94 6.80
N ALA A 72 -14.37 -14.95 5.96
CA ALA A 72 -14.16 -13.54 6.24
C ALA A 72 -15.18 -12.66 5.50
N HIS A 73 -15.43 -11.47 6.05
CA HIS A 73 -16.11 -10.39 5.35
C HIS A 73 -15.12 -9.62 4.46
N PRO A 74 -15.57 -8.90 3.42
CA PRO A 74 -14.67 -8.18 2.53
C PRO A 74 -13.74 -7.16 3.21
N GLY A 75 -14.22 -6.51 4.27
CA GLY A 75 -13.44 -5.58 5.08
C GLY A 75 -12.38 -6.25 5.96
N GLU A 76 -12.39 -7.58 6.07
CA GLU A 76 -11.45 -8.39 6.83
C GLU A 76 -10.37 -9.04 5.95
N THR A 77 -10.34 -8.72 4.66
CA THR A 77 -9.34 -9.21 3.71
C THR A 77 -8.48 -8.06 3.20
N LEU A 78 -7.17 -8.27 3.13
CA LEU A 78 -6.20 -7.39 2.48
C LEU A 78 -5.62 -8.11 1.27
N THR A 79 -5.74 -7.54 0.08
CA THR A 79 -5.19 -8.09 -1.15
C THR A 79 -4.35 -7.04 -1.87
N VAL A 80 -3.05 -7.29 -2.01
CA VAL A 80 -2.10 -6.32 -2.56
C VAL A 80 -1.39 -6.84 -3.80
N THR A 81 -1.05 -5.90 -4.69
CA THR A 81 -0.25 -6.12 -5.89
C THR A 81 0.62 -4.91 -6.20
N PHE A 82 1.39 -4.95 -7.29
CA PHE A 82 2.34 -3.90 -7.64
C PHE A 82 1.76 -2.86 -8.60
N THR A 83 0.86 -3.26 -9.50
CA THR A 83 0.40 -2.36 -10.57
C THR A 83 -1.09 -2.06 -10.47
N ASN A 84 -1.46 -0.82 -10.82
CA ASN A 84 -2.87 -0.42 -10.93
C ASN A 84 -3.64 -1.23 -11.98
N LYS A 85 -2.94 -1.79 -12.98
CA LYS A 85 -3.54 -2.69 -13.97
C LYS A 85 -3.89 -4.03 -13.32
N ALA A 86 -2.95 -4.67 -12.64
CA ALA A 86 -3.18 -5.92 -11.93
C ALA A 86 -4.27 -5.78 -10.86
N ALA A 87 -4.29 -4.69 -10.11
CA ALA A 87 -5.33 -4.42 -9.12
C ALA A 87 -6.73 -4.34 -9.76
N ARG A 88 -6.87 -3.65 -10.89
CA ARG A 88 -8.12 -3.57 -11.65
C ARG A 88 -8.55 -4.93 -12.18
N GLU A 89 -7.63 -5.67 -12.81
CA GLU A 89 -7.91 -7.01 -13.34
C GLU A 89 -8.32 -7.99 -12.23
N MET A 90 -7.70 -7.93 -11.05
CA MET A 90 -8.08 -8.72 -9.89
C MET A 90 -9.47 -8.34 -9.37
N LYS A 91 -9.75 -7.04 -9.25
CA LYS A 91 -11.06 -6.52 -8.84
C LYS A 91 -12.16 -7.05 -9.76
N ASP A 92 -12.01 -6.88 -11.08
CA ASP A 92 -13.00 -7.31 -12.09
C ASP A 92 -13.20 -8.84 -12.08
N ARG A 93 -12.16 -9.60 -11.75
CA ARG A 93 -12.25 -11.06 -11.64
C ARG A 93 -12.98 -11.49 -10.38
N VAL A 94 -12.64 -10.92 -9.23
CA VAL A 94 -13.27 -11.24 -7.94
C VAL A 94 -14.74 -10.82 -7.97
N GLU A 95 -15.05 -9.64 -8.50
CA GLU A 95 -16.42 -9.16 -8.69
C GLU A 95 -17.31 -10.12 -9.47
N ARG A 96 -16.78 -10.69 -10.57
CA ARG A 96 -17.50 -11.71 -11.34
C ARG A 96 -17.69 -13.02 -10.57
N LEU A 97 -16.72 -13.42 -9.74
CA LEU A 97 -16.79 -14.64 -8.95
C LEU A 97 -17.82 -14.53 -7.83
N VAL A 98 -17.75 -13.46 -7.02
CA VAL A 98 -18.63 -13.30 -5.84
C VAL A 98 -19.97 -12.64 -6.17
N ARG A 99 -20.11 -12.03 -7.36
CA ARG A 99 -21.29 -11.30 -7.85
C ARG A 99 -21.78 -10.20 -6.88
N ARG A 100 -20.83 -9.44 -6.33
CA ARG A 100 -21.08 -8.33 -5.39
C ARG A 100 -20.17 -7.15 -5.72
N PRO A 101 -20.62 -5.90 -5.50
CA PRO A 101 -19.76 -4.74 -5.65
C PRO A 101 -18.52 -4.80 -4.74
N MET A 102 -17.37 -4.41 -5.29
CA MET A 102 -16.07 -4.40 -4.59
C MET A 102 -15.78 -3.06 -3.86
N GLU A 103 -16.79 -2.23 -3.64
CA GLU A 103 -16.59 -0.88 -3.08
C GLU A 103 -16.16 -0.94 -1.61
N GLY A 104 -15.11 -0.19 -1.26
CA GLY A 104 -14.56 -0.15 0.10
C GLY A 104 -13.65 -1.33 0.46
N TRP A 105 -13.37 -2.26 -0.46
CA TRP A 105 -12.52 -3.42 -0.19
C TRP A 105 -11.04 -3.01 -0.15
N TYR A 106 -10.23 -3.70 0.65
CA TYR A 106 -8.78 -3.50 0.67
C TYR A 106 -8.11 -4.36 -0.41
N LEU A 107 -8.46 -4.10 -1.67
CA LEU A 107 -7.88 -4.73 -2.86
C LEU A 107 -7.27 -3.64 -3.75
N GLY A 108 -5.95 -3.63 -3.90
CA GLY A 108 -5.24 -2.54 -4.55
C GLY A 108 -3.74 -2.73 -4.66
N THR A 109 -3.04 -1.67 -5.02
CA THR A 109 -1.57 -1.64 -4.87
C THR A 109 -1.18 -1.33 -3.44
N PHE A 110 0.04 -1.71 -3.04
CA PHE A 110 0.64 -1.30 -1.76
C PHE A 110 0.42 0.19 -1.49
N HIS A 111 0.80 1.04 -2.45
CA HIS A 111 0.67 2.50 -2.33
C HIS A 111 -0.78 2.97 -2.20
N SER A 112 -1.71 2.41 -3.00
CA SER A 112 -3.12 2.83 -2.92
C SER A 112 -3.75 2.50 -1.57
N ILE A 113 -3.39 1.36 -0.99
CA ILE A 113 -3.91 0.92 0.31
C ILE A 113 -3.21 1.67 1.44
N ALA A 114 -1.88 1.84 1.37
CA ALA A 114 -1.11 2.63 2.33
C ALA A 114 -1.60 4.09 2.37
N ALA A 115 -1.93 4.69 1.20
CA ALA A 115 -2.56 5.99 1.14
C ALA A 115 -3.92 5.97 1.84
N ARG A 116 -4.78 4.98 1.59
CA ARG A 116 -6.09 4.86 2.26
C ARG A 116 -5.96 4.78 3.78
N VAL A 117 -5.01 3.98 4.29
CA VAL A 117 -4.71 3.90 5.73
C VAL A 117 -4.23 5.24 6.25
N LEU A 118 -3.25 5.85 5.56
CA LEU A 118 -2.67 7.13 5.95
C LEU A 118 -3.70 8.24 6.01
N ARG A 119 -4.66 8.30 5.08
CA ARG A 119 -5.74 9.31 5.08
C ARG A 119 -6.58 9.28 6.36
N LYS A 120 -6.79 8.09 6.93
CA LYS A 120 -7.56 7.90 8.17
C LYS A 120 -6.79 8.35 9.42
N HIS A 121 -5.46 8.35 9.36
CA HIS A 121 -4.57 8.58 10.50
C HIS A 121 -3.54 9.68 10.27
N ALA A 122 -3.76 10.57 9.29
CA ALA A 122 -2.77 11.52 8.78
C ALA A 122 -2.20 12.43 9.89
N GLU A 123 -3.05 12.84 10.83
CA GLU A 123 -2.67 13.75 11.92
C GLU A 123 -1.61 13.14 12.85
N LEU A 124 -1.59 11.81 12.99
CA LEU A 124 -0.61 11.09 13.82
C LEU A 124 0.81 11.12 13.24
N VAL A 125 0.96 11.51 11.96
CA VAL A 125 2.26 11.71 11.31
C VAL A 125 2.49 13.16 10.87
N GLY A 126 1.71 14.10 11.42
CA GLY A 126 1.86 15.53 11.13
C GLY A 126 1.36 15.96 9.75
N LEU A 127 0.47 15.18 9.14
CA LEU A 127 -0.21 15.52 7.89
C LEU A 127 -1.70 15.81 8.14
N LYS A 128 -2.35 16.48 7.21
CA LYS A 128 -3.81 16.56 7.15
C LYS A 128 -4.35 15.48 6.23
N SER A 129 -5.56 15.00 6.50
CA SER A 129 -6.19 13.92 5.72
C SER A 129 -6.38 14.25 4.23
N ASN A 130 -6.26 15.51 3.80
CA ASN A 130 -6.31 15.94 2.41
C ASN A 130 -4.93 16.24 1.78
N PHE A 131 -3.82 15.70 2.32
CA PHE A 131 -2.48 15.80 1.74
C PHE A 131 -2.39 15.53 0.23
N THR A 132 -1.47 16.14 -0.49
CA THR A 132 -1.25 15.88 -1.92
C THR A 132 -0.25 14.74 -2.10
N ILE A 133 -0.47 13.85 -3.08
CA ILE A 133 0.53 12.85 -3.45
C ILE A 133 1.34 13.40 -4.62
N LEU A 134 2.64 13.65 -4.42
CA LEU A 134 3.51 14.19 -5.47
C LEU A 134 3.91 13.11 -6.47
N ASP A 135 3.73 13.40 -7.76
CA ASP A 135 4.31 12.58 -8.83
C ASP A 135 5.81 12.82 -8.98
N THR A 136 6.45 12.06 -9.88
CA THR A 136 7.90 12.14 -10.10
C THR A 136 8.36 13.55 -10.52
N ASP A 137 7.57 14.25 -11.33
CA ASP A 137 7.97 15.56 -11.84
C ASP A 137 7.85 16.63 -10.75
N ASP A 138 6.81 16.56 -9.92
CA ASP A 138 6.65 17.43 -8.75
C ASP A 138 7.71 17.18 -7.68
N GLN A 139 8.05 15.91 -7.42
CA GLN A 139 9.18 15.55 -6.55
C GLN A 139 10.49 16.15 -7.06
N LEU A 140 10.77 16.02 -8.37
CA LEU A 140 11.98 16.58 -8.98
C LEU A 140 12.02 18.11 -8.87
N ARG A 141 10.89 18.80 -9.04
CA ARG A 141 10.82 20.26 -8.84
C ARG A 141 11.14 20.63 -7.39
N LEU A 142 10.58 19.90 -6.43
CA LEU A 142 10.81 20.17 -5.00
C LEU A 142 12.27 19.94 -4.60
N LEU A 143 12.87 18.85 -5.09
CA LEU A 143 14.29 18.56 -4.86
C LEU A 143 15.22 19.62 -5.47
N LYS A 144 14.90 20.16 -6.66
CA LYS A 144 15.66 21.26 -7.26
C LYS A 144 15.64 22.52 -6.40
N GLN A 145 14.47 22.86 -5.84
CA GLN A 145 14.34 23.99 -4.92
C GLN A 145 15.15 23.75 -3.63
N GLY A 146 15.20 22.51 -3.13
CA GLY A 146 16.05 22.13 -2.01
C GLY A 146 17.54 22.33 -2.33
N LEU A 147 18.01 21.84 -3.48
CA LEU A 147 19.40 22.05 -3.90
C LEU A 147 19.76 23.55 -4.01
N GLU A 148 18.89 24.34 -4.64
CA GLU A 148 19.09 25.79 -4.79
C GLU A 148 19.15 26.51 -3.44
N ALA A 149 18.27 26.17 -2.50
CA ALA A 149 18.25 26.75 -1.15
C ALA A 149 19.49 26.43 -0.32
N HIS A 150 20.21 25.36 -0.65
CA HIS A 150 21.46 24.95 0.01
C HIS A 150 22.72 25.37 -0.78
N ASP A 151 22.58 26.25 -1.78
CA ASP A 151 23.65 26.71 -2.68
C ASP A 151 24.37 25.56 -3.42
N ILE A 152 23.62 24.52 -3.81
CA ILE A 152 24.15 23.34 -4.53
C ILE A 152 23.85 23.47 -6.03
N ASP A 153 24.91 23.44 -6.84
CA ASP A 153 24.79 23.47 -8.30
C ASP A 153 24.15 22.20 -8.86
N GLU A 154 22.93 22.31 -9.36
CA GLU A 154 22.15 21.21 -9.96
C GLU A 154 22.81 20.59 -11.20
N LYS A 155 23.65 21.35 -11.93
CA LYS A 155 24.37 20.81 -13.08
C LYS A 155 25.43 19.79 -12.65
N ARG A 156 26.07 20.06 -11.50
CA ARG A 156 27.08 19.17 -10.91
C ARG A 156 26.42 18.06 -10.09
N TRP A 157 25.32 18.36 -9.41
CA TRP A 157 24.61 17.48 -8.50
C TRP A 157 23.13 17.38 -8.87
N PRO A 158 22.76 16.54 -9.85
CA PRO A 158 21.41 16.52 -10.38
C PRO A 158 20.36 16.11 -9.35
N ALA A 159 19.23 16.82 -9.30
CA ALA A 159 18.10 16.50 -8.40
C ALA A 159 17.57 15.08 -8.58
N ARG A 160 17.64 14.54 -9.81
CA ARG A 160 17.27 13.15 -10.10
C ARG A 160 18.14 12.14 -9.35
N SER A 161 19.43 12.43 -9.21
CA SER A 161 20.36 11.59 -8.46
C SER A 161 20.05 11.61 -6.96
N LEU A 162 19.75 12.80 -6.41
CA LEU A 162 19.30 12.94 -5.02
C LEU A 162 17.99 12.16 -4.78
N GLY A 163 16.98 12.34 -5.64
CA GLY A 163 15.71 11.62 -5.52
C GLY A 163 15.89 10.10 -5.60
N ALA A 164 16.79 9.61 -6.45
CA ALA A 164 17.10 8.18 -6.51
C ALA A 164 17.79 7.67 -5.23
N ILE A 165 18.61 8.48 -4.55
CA ILE A 165 19.21 8.12 -3.26
C ILE A 165 18.12 8.06 -2.17
N ILE A 166 17.30 9.10 -2.08
CA ILE A 166 16.19 9.18 -1.10
C ILE A 166 15.23 8.01 -1.28
N ASN A 167 14.82 7.71 -2.51
CA ASN A 167 13.94 6.57 -2.78
C ASN A 167 14.54 5.24 -2.36
N ARG A 168 15.85 5.02 -2.55
CA ARG A 168 16.51 3.80 -2.06
C ARG A 168 16.49 3.68 -0.53
N TRP A 169 16.60 4.80 0.19
CA TRP A 169 16.45 4.79 1.64
C TRP A 169 15.00 4.52 2.05
N LYS A 170 14.02 5.15 1.40
CA LYS A 170 12.59 4.88 1.63
C LYS A 170 12.20 3.45 1.30
N ASP A 171 12.76 2.84 0.26
CA ASP A 171 12.54 1.42 -0.09
C ASP A 171 13.12 0.45 0.97
N ARG A 172 14.09 0.92 1.76
CA ARG A 172 14.74 0.19 2.85
C ARG A 172 14.12 0.45 4.22
N GLY A 173 13.11 1.31 4.31
CA GLY A 173 12.44 1.65 5.56
C GLY A 173 13.19 2.67 6.40
N LEU A 174 14.05 3.49 5.78
CA LEU A 174 14.92 4.43 6.48
C LEU A 174 14.38 5.86 6.41
N ALA A 175 13.93 6.35 7.56
CA ALA A 175 13.69 7.78 7.78
C ALA A 175 15.03 8.55 7.86
N PRO A 176 15.04 9.88 7.67
CA PRO A 176 16.29 10.66 7.70
C PRO A 176 17.16 10.39 8.94
N ASP A 177 16.57 10.31 10.13
CA ASP A 177 17.25 10.04 11.40
C ASP A 177 17.81 8.61 11.54
N GLN A 178 17.46 7.71 10.64
CA GLN A 178 17.84 6.30 10.67
C GLN A 178 18.93 5.95 9.64
N VAL A 179 19.24 6.85 8.72
CA VAL A 179 20.30 6.64 7.72
C VAL A 179 21.66 6.71 8.42
N THR A 180 22.41 5.61 8.40
CA THR A 180 23.74 5.54 9.01
C THR A 180 24.84 6.04 8.06
N ASP A 181 26.03 6.33 8.58
CA ASP A 181 27.20 6.74 7.77
C ASP A 181 27.54 5.71 6.67
N THR A 182 27.33 4.41 6.93
CA THR A 182 27.54 3.35 5.92
C THR A 182 26.52 3.35 4.79
N GLU A 183 25.34 3.92 5.04
CA GLU A 183 24.26 4.04 4.06
C GLU A 183 24.23 5.43 3.42
N GLY A 184 24.94 6.38 4.03
CA GLY A 184 25.19 7.72 3.54
C GLY A 184 25.80 7.71 2.14
N SER A 185 25.37 8.67 1.33
CA SER A 185 25.94 8.90 0.01
C SER A 185 26.86 10.13 0.07
N ASP A 186 28.00 10.08 -0.62
CA ASP A 186 28.89 11.25 -0.83
C ASP A 186 28.30 12.31 -1.80
N PHE A 187 26.98 12.30 -1.99
CA PHE A 187 26.31 13.29 -2.81
C PHE A 187 26.41 14.68 -2.15
N ALA A 188 26.67 15.70 -2.97
CA ALA A 188 26.86 17.09 -2.55
C ALA A 188 27.90 17.26 -1.42
N ASN A 189 29.02 16.51 -1.50
CA ASN A 189 30.10 16.50 -0.50
C ASN A 189 29.60 16.08 0.90
N GLY A 190 28.83 14.98 0.97
CA GLY A 190 28.31 14.42 2.22
C GLY A 190 27.07 15.12 2.79
N ARG A 191 26.46 16.06 2.08
CA ARG A 191 25.26 16.80 2.54
C ARG A 191 23.93 16.09 2.25
N THR A 192 23.96 14.85 1.77
CA THR A 192 22.77 14.11 1.36
C THR A 192 21.73 13.97 2.49
N LEU A 193 22.18 13.78 3.73
CA LEU A 193 21.29 13.62 4.88
C LEU A 193 20.55 14.92 5.22
N GLU A 194 21.28 16.04 5.21
CA GLU A 194 20.72 17.38 5.37
C GLU A 194 19.64 17.66 4.32
N LEU A 195 19.91 17.31 3.06
CA LEU A 195 18.96 17.46 1.95
C LEU A 195 17.74 16.54 2.08
N TYR A 196 17.91 15.34 2.63
CA TYR A 196 16.78 14.46 2.89
C TYR A 196 15.87 15.00 4.00
N HIS A 197 16.47 15.54 5.08
CA HIS A 197 15.70 16.25 6.11
C HIS A 197 14.94 17.44 5.54
N ASP A 198 15.60 18.33 4.79
CA ASP A 198 14.96 19.49 4.14
C ASP A 198 13.83 19.05 3.21
N TYR A 199 14.04 18.02 2.40
CA TYR A 199 13.00 17.46 1.53
C TYR A 199 11.76 16.98 2.30
N GLN A 200 11.94 16.22 3.39
CA GLN A 200 10.81 15.76 4.22
C GLN A 200 10.08 16.92 4.93
N GLU A 201 10.81 17.94 5.40
CA GLU A 201 10.18 19.13 6.00
C GLU A 201 9.39 19.94 4.97
N ARG A 202 9.91 20.08 3.74
CA ARG A 202 9.19 20.72 2.63
C ARG A 202 7.91 19.97 2.31
N LEU A 203 7.96 18.64 2.16
CA LEU A 203 6.77 17.81 1.96
C LEU A 203 5.73 18.04 3.05
N ARG A 204 6.14 18.01 4.33
CA ARG A 204 5.24 18.28 5.46
C ARG A 204 4.63 19.68 5.39
N SER A 205 5.43 20.71 5.10
CA SER A 205 4.97 22.10 4.99
C SER A 205 3.93 22.31 3.89
N LEU A 206 4.05 21.55 2.80
CA LEU A 206 3.11 21.54 1.68
C LEU A 206 1.90 20.64 1.93
N ASN A 207 1.83 19.98 3.09
CA ASN A 207 0.87 18.92 3.36
C ASN A 207 0.88 17.90 2.21
N ALA A 208 2.06 17.37 1.88
CA ALA A 208 2.28 16.47 0.78
C ALA A 208 3.08 15.24 1.21
N ALA A 209 2.94 14.18 0.44
CA ALA A 209 3.68 12.92 0.56
C ALA A 209 4.09 12.46 -0.84
N ASP A 210 5.26 11.88 -1.01
CA ASP A 210 5.58 11.14 -2.22
C ASP A 210 5.16 9.66 -2.13
N PHE A 211 5.42 8.87 -3.18
CA PHE A 211 5.06 7.46 -3.19
C PHE A 211 5.76 6.66 -2.07
N GLY A 212 7.03 6.93 -1.79
CA GLY A 212 7.76 6.27 -0.71
C GLY A 212 7.19 6.63 0.66
N ASP A 213 6.78 7.89 0.85
CA ASP A 213 6.17 8.37 2.09
C ASP A 213 4.87 7.66 2.45
N LEU A 214 4.10 7.20 1.46
CA LEU A 214 2.89 6.44 1.73
C LEU A 214 3.19 5.22 2.60
N LEU A 215 4.27 4.50 2.31
CA LEU A 215 4.69 3.36 3.13
C LEU A 215 5.43 3.81 4.38
N MET A 216 6.37 4.76 4.26
CA MET A 216 7.17 5.24 5.41
C MET A 216 6.29 5.77 6.53
N HIS A 217 5.28 6.59 6.22
CA HIS A 217 4.36 7.09 7.24
C HIS A 217 3.50 5.99 7.86
N ASN A 218 3.12 4.96 7.12
CA ASN A 218 2.45 3.80 7.71
C ASN A 218 3.38 3.04 8.68
N LEU A 219 4.65 2.87 8.32
CA LEU A 219 5.65 2.24 9.22
C LEU A 219 5.84 3.07 10.49
N THR A 220 5.95 4.39 10.36
CA THR A 220 6.01 5.31 11.51
C THR A 220 4.75 5.20 12.37
N LEU A 221 3.57 5.23 11.74
CA LEU A 221 2.27 5.12 12.40
C LEU A 221 2.18 3.83 13.23
N PHE A 222 2.48 2.67 12.63
CA PHE A 222 2.40 1.38 13.31
C PHE A 222 3.51 1.15 14.35
N SER A 223 4.66 1.81 14.18
CA SER A 223 5.75 1.77 15.15
C SER A 223 5.41 2.56 16.40
N ASN A 224 4.84 3.76 16.23
CA ASN A 224 4.58 4.71 17.31
C ASN A 224 3.23 4.49 18.00
N ASP A 225 2.21 4.01 17.28
CA ASP A 225 0.87 3.74 17.83
C ASP A 225 0.48 2.27 17.65
N LYS A 226 0.63 1.50 18.75
CA LYS A 226 0.25 0.08 18.79
C LYS A 226 -1.26 -0.14 18.76
N GLY A 227 -2.06 0.85 19.14
CA GLY A 227 -3.52 0.79 19.03
C GLY A 227 -3.96 0.79 17.57
N VAL A 228 -3.38 1.69 16.77
CA VAL A 228 -3.64 1.74 15.31
C VAL A 228 -3.17 0.46 14.62
N LEU A 229 -1.96 -0.03 14.91
CA LEU A 229 -1.48 -1.30 14.37
C LEU A 229 -2.45 -2.44 14.70
N ARG A 230 -2.88 -2.53 15.96
CA ARG A 230 -3.81 -3.58 16.40
C ARG A 230 -5.17 -3.49 15.74
N GLU A 231 -5.68 -2.29 15.46
CA GLU A 231 -6.92 -2.12 14.68
C GLU A 231 -6.85 -2.85 13.33
N TYR A 232 -5.72 -2.73 12.62
CA TYR A 232 -5.54 -3.37 11.32
C TYR A 232 -5.22 -4.86 11.44
N GLN A 233 -4.45 -5.29 12.44
CA GLN A 233 -4.17 -6.71 12.70
C GLN A 233 -5.44 -7.48 13.09
N ASP A 234 -6.29 -6.90 13.94
CA ASP A 234 -7.55 -7.52 14.34
C ASP A 234 -8.58 -7.49 13.19
N ARG A 235 -8.50 -6.50 12.30
CA ARG A 235 -9.34 -6.40 11.10
C ARG A 235 -8.98 -7.44 10.05
N PHE A 236 -7.71 -7.53 9.65
CA PHE A 236 -7.30 -8.34 8.51
C PHE A 236 -7.05 -9.80 8.91
N ARG A 237 -8.08 -10.62 8.72
CA ARG A 237 -8.03 -12.06 8.97
C ARG A 237 -7.30 -12.82 7.86
N PHE A 238 -7.33 -12.28 6.64
CA PHE A 238 -6.62 -12.84 5.48
C PHE A 238 -5.83 -11.76 4.75
N ILE A 239 -4.55 -12.03 4.53
CA ILE A 239 -3.65 -11.18 3.73
C ILE A 239 -3.20 -11.99 2.51
N LEU A 240 -3.44 -11.45 1.31
CA LEU A 240 -3.06 -12.05 0.04
C LEU A 240 -2.13 -11.09 -0.70
N VAL A 241 -0.98 -11.58 -1.11
CA VAL A 241 0.05 -10.78 -1.79
C VAL A 241 0.36 -11.41 -3.14
N ASP A 242 0.15 -10.64 -4.21
CA ASP A 242 0.59 -11.02 -5.56
C ASP A 242 2.01 -10.51 -5.81
N GLU A 243 2.75 -11.21 -6.67
CA GLU A 243 4.15 -10.86 -7.05
C GLU A 243 5.08 -10.62 -5.85
N TYR A 244 4.97 -11.44 -4.80
CA TYR A 244 5.74 -11.29 -3.56
C TYR A 244 7.26 -11.24 -3.77
N GLN A 245 7.79 -11.82 -4.85
CA GLN A 245 9.22 -11.74 -5.16
C GLN A 245 9.72 -10.31 -5.44
N ASP A 246 8.83 -9.39 -5.78
CA ASP A 246 9.17 -8.01 -6.13
C ASP A 246 9.10 -7.05 -4.93
N THR A 247 8.83 -7.54 -3.71
CA THR A 247 8.70 -6.69 -2.52
C THR A 247 10.03 -6.10 -2.08
N ASN A 248 10.07 -4.79 -1.85
CA ASN A 248 11.15 -4.13 -1.13
C ASN A 248 11.01 -4.29 0.40
N VAL A 249 11.98 -3.79 1.16
CA VAL A 249 11.99 -3.92 2.63
C VAL A 249 10.82 -3.18 3.26
N SER A 250 10.48 -1.97 2.79
CA SER A 250 9.35 -1.21 3.33
C SER A 250 8.02 -1.89 3.12
N GLN A 251 7.81 -2.49 1.96
CA GLN A 251 6.62 -3.29 1.65
C GLN A 251 6.57 -4.55 2.52
N TYR A 252 7.71 -5.21 2.72
CA TYR A 252 7.82 -6.36 3.61
C TYR A 252 7.51 -6.01 5.07
N LEU A 253 8.04 -4.89 5.58
CA LEU A 253 7.78 -4.43 6.95
C LEU A 253 6.35 -3.93 7.15
N TRP A 254 5.70 -3.49 6.08
CA TRP A 254 4.32 -2.99 6.13
C TRP A 254 3.28 -4.12 6.16
N LEU A 255 3.60 -5.29 5.58
CA LEU A 255 2.78 -6.51 5.64
C LEU A 255 2.79 -7.13 7.03
#